data_AF-A0A6P0YZT9-F1
#
_entry.id   AF-A0A6P0YZT9-F1
#
_cell.length_a   1.000
_cell.length_b   1.000
_cell.length_c   1.000
_cell.angle_alpha   90.00
_cell.angle_beta   90.00
_cell.angle_gamma   90.00
#
_symmetry.space_group_name_H-M   'P 1'
#
loop_
_entity.id
_entity.type
_entity.pdbx_description
1 polymer ?
#
loop_
_entity_poly.entity_id
_entity_poly.type
_entity_poly.pdbx_seq_one_letter_code
_entity_poly.pdbx_strand_id
1 'polypeptide(L)'
;MTTPLVTLQKPKDVSLDEIEAELKEIWAQYKGGSVASSVMQPDTFCMVVYEPEEFQQLLATLGFYDGPIDGIHGPRTRVAVQSAQRQYDLRVTGRVDPETLRCLRDEVSKGGSALNQLKNEDGRGFSISDAVGDQNPRRIVTLCPTLGEDTGVTAQVSAYCPVQKNIGGNLLCCEYITLRGTKQALDRVGDLVTSLMMPDLPKFVWWKATPNPEQELFKTLAANCNCIVVDSSYFSDAEAELLKIHDLQGNG
;
A
#
# COMPACT_ATOMS: atom_id res chain seq x y z
N MET A 1 -16.73 2.78 12.66
CA MET A 1 -17.48 3.88 12.03
C MET A 1 -16.43 4.72 11.34
N THR A 2 -16.52 4.95 10.03
CA THR A 2 -15.52 5.73 9.29
C THR A 2 -15.51 7.16 9.80
N THR A 3 -14.33 7.64 10.21
CA THR A 3 -14.17 9.03 10.66
C THR A 3 -14.37 9.96 9.47
N PRO A 4 -15.27 10.97 9.54
CA PRO A 4 -15.41 11.92 8.45
C PRO A 4 -14.07 12.62 8.19
N LEU A 5 -13.66 12.70 6.92
CA LEU A 5 -12.39 13.28 6.49
C LEU A 5 -12.63 14.62 5.78
N VAL A 6 -11.84 15.62 6.11
CA VAL A 6 -11.66 16.83 5.29
C VAL A 6 -10.60 16.53 4.24
N THR A 7 -10.95 16.67 2.97
CA THR A 7 -9.99 16.58 1.88
C THR A 7 -9.33 17.93 1.66
N LEU A 8 -8.02 18.03 1.90
CA LEU A 8 -7.23 19.20 1.53
C LEU A 8 -6.78 19.13 0.07
N GLN A 9 -6.41 17.93 -0.36
CA GLN A 9 -5.98 17.64 -1.73
C GLN A 9 -6.46 16.23 -2.10
N LYS A 10 -7.28 16.14 -3.15
CA LYS A 10 -7.62 14.87 -3.79
C LYS A 10 -6.38 14.28 -4.48
N PRO A 11 -6.34 12.97 -4.77
CA PRO A 11 -5.21 12.37 -5.47
C PRO A 11 -4.89 13.14 -6.76
N LYS A 12 -3.63 13.56 -6.87
CA LYS A 12 -3.09 14.27 -8.02
C LYS A 12 -1.87 13.52 -8.51
N ASP A 13 -1.84 13.18 -9.80
CA ASP A 13 -0.67 12.59 -10.45
C ASP A 13 0.48 13.59 -10.46
N VAL A 14 1.69 13.11 -10.14
CA VAL A 14 2.92 13.89 -10.12
C VAL A 14 4.08 13.07 -10.66
N SER A 15 5.12 13.74 -11.16
CA SER A 15 6.40 13.06 -11.41
C SER A 15 7.10 12.76 -10.07
N LEU A 16 8.01 11.78 -10.07
CA LEU A 16 8.73 11.38 -8.86
C LEU A 16 9.53 12.54 -8.25
N ASP A 17 10.10 13.38 -9.11
CA ASP A 17 10.98 14.50 -8.77
C ASP A 17 10.19 15.68 -8.17
N GLU A 18 8.89 15.76 -8.45
CA GLU A 18 8.01 16.86 -8.03
C GLU A 18 7.23 16.56 -6.74
N ILE A 19 7.31 15.33 -6.20
CA ILE A 19 6.53 14.89 -5.02
C ILE A 19 6.65 15.89 -3.86
N GLU A 20 7.87 16.24 -3.46
CA GLU A 20 8.09 17.17 -2.33
C GLU A 20 7.67 18.61 -2.65
N ALA A 21 7.83 19.03 -3.91
CA ALA A 21 7.43 20.36 -4.35
C ALA A 21 5.91 20.50 -4.27
N GLU A 22 5.16 19.52 -4.79
CA GLU A 22 3.71 19.49 -4.74
C GLU A 22 3.20 19.44 -3.30
N LEU A 23 3.78 18.60 -2.44
CA LEU A 23 3.43 18.56 -1.02
C LEU A 23 3.63 19.92 -0.37
N LYS A 24 4.77 20.59 -0.62
CA LYS A 24 5.04 21.93 -0.09
C LYS A 24 4.02 22.97 -0.57
N GLU A 25 3.59 22.90 -1.83
CA GLU A 25 2.56 23.79 -2.38
C GLU A 25 1.20 23.61 -1.70
N ILE A 26 0.77 22.36 -1.47
CA ILE A 26 -0.47 22.07 -0.73
C ILE A 26 -0.46 22.81 0.61
N TRP A 27 0.62 22.72 1.39
CA TRP A 27 0.68 23.37 2.70
C TRP A 27 0.83 24.88 2.64
N ALA A 28 1.47 25.43 1.60
CA ALA A 28 1.60 26.87 1.42
C ALA A 28 0.23 27.54 1.27
N GLN A 29 -0.73 26.89 0.60
CA GLN A 29 -2.09 27.39 0.41
C GLN A 29 -2.86 27.57 1.74
N TYR A 30 -2.57 26.73 2.73
CA TYR A 30 -3.26 26.74 4.02
C TYR A 30 -2.52 27.52 5.13
N LYS A 31 -1.29 27.96 4.89
CA LYS A 31 -0.47 28.73 5.86
C LYS A 31 -0.87 30.22 6.03
N GLY A 32 -2.01 30.67 5.48
CA GLY A 32 -2.42 32.08 5.54
C GLY A 32 -3.91 32.41 5.42
N GLY A 33 -4.81 31.42 5.55
CA GLY A 33 -6.26 31.62 5.36
C GLY A 33 -7.02 32.08 6.61
N SER A 34 -7.92 33.06 6.46
CA SER A 34 -8.82 33.64 7.48
C SER A 34 -9.94 32.69 7.99
N VAL A 35 -9.81 31.37 7.86
CA VAL A 35 -10.89 30.42 8.19
C VAL A 35 -10.62 29.75 9.54
N ALA A 36 -11.70 29.55 10.31
CA ALA A 36 -11.76 29.22 11.74
C ALA A 36 -11.11 27.88 12.22
N SER A 37 -10.22 27.26 11.44
CA SER A 37 -9.43 26.11 11.88
C SER A 37 -8.03 26.16 11.29
N SER A 38 -7.00 26.21 12.13
CA SER A 38 -5.62 26.12 11.65
C SER A 38 -5.34 24.67 11.24
N VAL A 39 -4.96 24.48 9.98
CA VAL A 39 -4.52 23.19 9.45
C VAL A 39 -3.05 23.00 9.81
N MET A 40 -2.73 21.87 10.44
CA MET A 40 -1.38 21.57 10.91
C MET A 40 -0.92 20.17 10.47
N GLN A 41 0.39 20.05 10.33
CA GLN A 41 1.07 18.80 10.08
C GLN A 41 1.49 18.17 11.43
N PRO A 42 1.20 16.89 11.69
CA PRO A 42 1.55 16.26 12.96
C PRO A 42 2.99 15.71 12.96
N ASP A 43 3.85 16.14 13.87
CA ASP A 43 5.24 15.64 13.98
C ASP A 43 5.33 14.34 14.79
N THR A 44 4.71 13.27 14.30
CA THR A 44 4.54 12.00 15.02
C THR A 44 5.41 10.87 14.47
N PHE A 45 5.17 10.45 13.22
CA PHE A 45 5.88 9.37 12.53
C PHE A 45 5.61 9.37 11.02
N CYS A 46 6.48 8.70 10.28
CA CYS A 46 6.27 8.29 8.89
C CYS A 46 5.96 6.80 8.81
N MET A 47 5.14 6.41 7.84
CA MET A 47 4.81 5.01 7.60
C MET A 47 4.91 4.68 6.12
N VAL A 48 5.63 3.62 5.78
CA VAL A 48 5.58 3.00 4.45
C VAL A 48 4.66 1.79 4.52
N VAL A 49 3.75 1.65 3.56
CA VAL A 49 2.84 0.50 3.46
C VAL A 49 3.10 -0.21 2.13
N TYR A 50 3.47 -1.47 2.16
CA TYR A 50 3.62 -2.29 0.95
C TYR A 50 2.34 -3.11 0.72
N GLU A 51 1.61 -2.83 -0.36
CA GLU A 51 0.28 -3.41 -0.69
C GLU A 51 0.29 -4.15 -2.04
N PRO A 52 0.82 -5.38 -2.11
CA PRO A 52 0.95 -6.09 -3.39
C PRO A 52 -0.39 -6.57 -3.92
N GLU A 53 -1.29 -7.07 -3.07
CA GLU A 53 -2.63 -7.57 -3.43
C GLU A 53 -2.69 -8.43 -4.70
N GLU A 54 -1.69 -9.31 -4.84
CA GLU A 54 -1.47 -10.11 -6.04
C GLU A 54 -2.66 -11.01 -6.37
N PHE A 55 -3.37 -11.52 -5.36
CA PHE A 55 -4.54 -12.36 -5.57
C PHE A 55 -5.69 -11.64 -6.28
N GLN A 56 -6.07 -10.45 -5.81
CA GLN A 56 -7.14 -9.67 -6.44
C GLN A 56 -6.75 -9.30 -7.88
N GLN A 57 -5.47 -8.96 -8.11
CA GLN A 57 -4.95 -8.68 -9.45
C GLN A 57 -5.04 -9.91 -10.36
N LEU A 58 -4.52 -11.07 -9.96
CA LEU A 58 -4.57 -12.30 -10.76
C LEU A 58 -6.01 -12.74 -11.06
N LEU A 59 -6.90 -12.68 -10.06
CA LEU A 59 -8.31 -13.02 -10.23
C LEU A 59 -9.00 -12.08 -11.22
N ALA A 60 -8.71 -10.79 -11.14
CA ALA A 60 -9.25 -9.80 -12.06
C ALA A 60 -8.73 -10.00 -13.48
N THR A 61 -7.42 -10.23 -13.62
CA THR A 61 -6.76 -10.55 -14.88
C THR A 61 -7.37 -11.77 -15.56
N LEU A 62 -7.72 -12.80 -14.79
CA LEU A 62 -8.36 -14.03 -15.29
C LEU A 62 -9.89 -13.93 -15.41
N GLY A 63 -10.48 -12.77 -15.10
CA GLY A 63 -11.92 -12.51 -15.24
C GLY A 63 -12.81 -13.06 -14.12
N PHE A 64 -12.24 -13.52 -13.01
CA PHE A 64 -13.01 -14.00 -11.85
C PHE A 64 -13.42 -12.88 -10.88
N TYR A 65 -12.78 -11.70 -10.98
CA TYR A 65 -13.00 -10.60 -10.03
C TYR A 65 -13.21 -9.25 -10.74
N ASP A 66 -14.33 -8.62 -10.45
CA ASP A 66 -14.78 -7.34 -11.02
C ASP A 66 -14.85 -6.21 -9.98
N GLY A 67 -14.32 -6.46 -8.77
CA GLY A 67 -14.29 -5.49 -7.68
C GLY A 67 -13.04 -4.63 -7.66
N PRO A 68 -12.99 -3.61 -6.79
CA PRO A 68 -11.78 -2.82 -6.62
C PRO A 68 -10.63 -3.69 -6.11
N ILE A 69 -9.41 -3.36 -6.54
CA ILE A 69 -8.17 -3.90 -5.97
C ILE A 69 -7.84 -3.04 -4.75
N ASP A 70 -8.19 -3.51 -3.56
CA ASP A 70 -8.17 -2.74 -2.30
C ASP A 70 -7.55 -3.52 -1.12
N GLY A 71 -7.18 -4.79 -1.35
CA GLY A 71 -6.67 -5.69 -0.34
C GLY A 71 -7.67 -6.20 0.68
N ILE A 72 -8.96 -5.89 0.51
CA ILE A 72 -10.02 -6.38 1.38
C ILE A 72 -10.50 -7.74 0.85
N HIS A 73 -10.13 -8.81 1.56
CA HIS A 73 -10.58 -10.18 1.27
C HIS A 73 -12.02 -10.44 1.74
N GLY A 74 -12.96 -9.64 1.25
CA GLY A 74 -14.38 -9.71 1.59
C GLY A 74 -15.17 -10.80 0.84
N PRO A 75 -16.52 -10.78 0.96
CA PRO A 75 -17.37 -11.76 0.28
C PRO A 75 -17.17 -11.84 -1.24
N ARG A 76 -16.91 -10.71 -1.91
CA ARG A 76 -16.65 -10.67 -3.36
C ARG A 76 -15.37 -11.43 -3.72
N THR A 77 -14.27 -11.15 -3.02
CA THR A 77 -12.99 -11.86 -3.24
C THR A 77 -13.13 -13.35 -2.95
N ARG A 78 -13.82 -13.73 -1.86
CA ARG A 78 -14.08 -15.14 -1.55
C ARG A 78 -14.84 -15.86 -2.67
N VAL A 79 -15.87 -15.24 -3.24
CA VAL A 79 -16.63 -15.82 -4.36
C VAL A 79 -15.73 -15.95 -5.60
N ALA A 80 -14.92 -14.95 -5.92
CA ALA A 80 -13.96 -15.01 -7.03
C ALA A 80 -12.96 -16.16 -6.87
N VAL A 81 -12.40 -16.33 -5.67
CA VAL A 81 -11.50 -17.45 -5.34
C VAL A 81 -12.21 -18.80 -5.53
N GLN A 82 -13.45 -18.95 -5.04
CA GLN A 82 -14.21 -20.18 -5.22
C GLN A 82 -14.48 -20.49 -6.71
N SER A 83 -14.78 -19.47 -7.50
CA SER A 83 -15.01 -19.62 -8.94
C SER A 83 -13.73 -20.07 -9.65
N ALA A 84 -12.59 -19.46 -9.35
CA ALA A 84 -11.31 -19.89 -9.90
C ALA A 84 -10.94 -21.31 -9.48
N GLN A 85 -11.11 -21.66 -8.20
CA GLN A 85 -10.85 -23.01 -7.70
C GLN A 85 -11.72 -24.06 -8.42
N ARG A 86 -13.00 -23.76 -8.67
CA ARG A 86 -13.87 -24.65 -9.45
C ARG A 86 -13.44 -24.76 -10.92
N GLN A 87 -13.07 -23.64 -11.54
CA GLN A 87 -12.67 -23.60 -12.96
C GLN A 87 -11.39 -24.40 -13.22
N TYR A 88 -10.48 -24.43 -12.25
CA TYR A 88 -9.17 -25.08 -12.37
C TYR A 88 -9.06 -26.40 -11.59
N ASP A 89 -10.20 -27.02 -11.26
CA ASP A 89 -10.28 -28.32 -10.58
C ASP A 89 -9.48 -28.40 -9.26
N LEU A 90 -9.42 -27.30 -8.52
CA LEU A 90 -8.80 -27.21 -7.20
C LEU A 90 -9.82 -27.48 -6.08
N ARG A 91 -9.32 -27.74 -4.87
CA ARG A 91 -10.17 -27.81 -3.68
C ARG A 91 -10.86 -26.46 -3.45
N VAL A 92 -12.19 -26.45 -3.46
CA VAL A 92 -12.99 -25.24 -3.27
C VAL A 92 -13.05 -24.86 -1.79
N THR A 93 -12.07 -24.07 -1.34
CA THR A 93 -11.97 -23.55 0.03
C THR A 93 -12.53 -22.12 0.13
N GLY A 94 -12.50 -21.36 -0.97
CA GLY A 94 -12.71 -19.91 -0.97
C GLY A 94 -11.64 -19.13 -0.20
N ARG A 95 -10.53 -19.78 0.17
CA ARG A 95 -9.40 -19.17 0.84
C ARG A 95 -8.28 -18.91 -0.16
N VAL A 96 -7.59 -17.82 0.09
CA VAL A 96 -6.33 -17.44 -0.56
C VAL A 96 -5.26 -18.41 -0.04
N ASP A 97 -4.95 -19.45 -0.82
CA ASP A 97 -3.98 -20.49 -0.45
C ASP A 97 -2.86 -20.65 -1.49
N PRO A 98 -1.70 -21.24 -1.12
CA PRO A 98 -0.53 -21.31 -2.00
C PRO A 98 -0.76 -22.11 -3.28
N GLU A 99 -1.59 -23.16 -3.22
CA GLU A 99 -1.93 -23.99 -4.38
C GLU A 99 -2.74 -23.18 -5.40
N THR A 100 -3.76 -22.47 -4.92
CA THR A 100 -4.57 -21.56 -5.73
C THR A 100 -3.70 -20.45 -6.31
N LEU A 101 -2.84 -19.81 -5.52
CA LEU A 101 -1.96 -18.75 -6.00
C LEU A 101 -1.05 -19.21 -7.16
N ARG A 102 -0.42 -20.38 -6.99
CA ARG A 102 0.46 -20.96 -8.01
C ARG A 102 -0.31 -21.21 -9.30
N CYS A 103 -1.49 -21.82 -9.21
CA CYS A 103 -2.35 -22.06 -10.37
C CYS A 103 -2.71 -20.75 -11.09
N LEU A 104 -3.15 -19.72 -10.36
CA LEU A 104 -3.49 -18.43 -10.94
C LEU A 104 -2.30 -17.77 -11.66
N ARG A 105 -1.10 -17.84 -11.07
CA ARG A 105 0.14 -17.34 -11.69
C ARG A 105 0.47 -18.08 -12.98
N ASP A 106 0.35 -19.40 -12.99
CA ASP A 106 0.61 -20.23 -14.17
C ASP A 106 -0.37 -19.90 -15.29
N GLU A 107 -1.66 -19.75 -14.99
CA GLU A 107 -2.70 -19.41 -15.97
C GLU A 107 -2.52 -18.01 -16.55
N VAL A 108 -2.17 -17.01 -15.72
CA VAL A 108 -1.81 -15.67 -16.20
C VAL A 108 -0.58 -15.72 -17.12
N SER A 109 0.42 -16.52 -16.77
CA SER A 109 1.63 -16.68 -17.58
C SER A 109 1.36 -17.34 -18.93
N LYS A 110 0.40 -18.30 -19.00
CA LYS A 110 -0.04 -18.94 -20.25
C LYS A 110 -0.85 -18.01 -21.15
N GLY A 111 -1.58 -17.04 -20.57
CA GLY A 111 -2.45 -16.11 -21.30
C GLY A 111 -1.72 -15.06 -22.17
N GLY A 112 -0.39 -14.92 -22.05
CA GLY A 112 0.42 -13.96 -22.80
C GLY A 112 0.17 -12.48 -22.44
N SER A 113 0.89 -11.56 -23.11
CA SER A 113 0.83 -10.08 -22.91
C SER A 113 -0.55 -9.45 -23.26
N ALA A 114 -1.53 -10.24 -23.70
CA ALA A 114 -2.90 -9.79 -23.97
C ALA A 114 -3.72 -9.43 -22.72
N LEU A 115 -3.13 -9.56 -21.52
CA LEU A 115 -3.72 -9.23 -20.22
C LEU A 115 -3.60 -7.73 -19.87
N ASN A 116 -3.25 -6.91 -20.85
CA ASN A 116 -2.98 -5.50 -20.66
C ASN A 116 -4.28 -4.71 -20.37
N GLN A 117 -4.32 -4.22 -19.12
CA GLN A 117 -5.28 -3.32 -18.48
C GLN A 117 -6.37 -4.03 -17.67
N LEU A 118 -6.03 -4.28 -16.39
CA LEU A 118 -7.02 -4.39 -15.33
C LEU A 118 -7.99 -3.20 -15.44
N LYS A 119 -9.28 -3.50 -15.65
CA LYS A 119 -10.35 -2.49 -15.68
C LYS A 119 -10.82 -2.12 -14.28
N ASN A 120 -10.43 -2.93 -13.30
CA ASN A 120 -10.76 -2.77 -11.90
C ASN A 120 -10.16 -1.46 -11.38
N GLU A 121 -10.95 -0.74 -10.59
CA GLU A 121 -10.45 0.41 -9.84
C GLU A 121 -9.35 -0.05 -8.87
N ASP A 122 -8.23 0.65 -8.84
CA ASP A 122 -7.16 0.39 -7.88
C ASP A 122 -7.37 1.26 -6.64
N GLY A 123 -8.00 0.68 -5.61
CA GLY A 123 -8.33 1.34 -4.35
C GLY A 123 -7.21 1.37 -3.32
N ARG A 124 -6.05 0.74 -3.60
CA ARG A 124 -4.89 0.71 -2.69
C ARG A 124 -4.33 2.11 -2.46
N GLY A 125 -3.77 2.35 -1.27
CA GLY A 125 -3.15 3.65 -0.92
C GLY A 125 -4.12 4.82 -0.70
N PHE A 126 -5.44 4.60 -0.81
CA PHE A 126 -6.47 5.62 -0.52
C PHE A 126 -7.19 5.39 0.80
N SER A 127 -7.08 4.20 1.38
CA SER A 127 -7.70 3.85 2.65
C SER A 127 -6.62 3.31 3.57
N ILE A 128 -6.20 4.11 4.55
CA ILE A 128 -5.49 3.55 5.71
C ILE A 128 -6.50 3.24 6.81
N SER A 129 -6.26 2.17 7.56
CA SER A 129 -7.11 1.80 8.69
C SER A 129 -7.34 3.00 9.61
N ASP A 130 -8.58 3.18 10.06
CA ASP A 130 -8.94 4.19 11.07
C ASP A 130 -7.95 4.15 12.24
N ALA A 131 -7.48 2.95 12.65
CA ALA A 131 -6.52 2.78 13.74
C ALA A 131 -5.16 3.45 13.49
N VAL A 132 -4.67 3.47 12.26
CA VAL A 132 -3.40 4.15 11.91
C VAL A 132 -3.65 5.65 11.73
N GLY A 133 -4.73 6.02 11.04
CA GLY A 133 -5.16 7.42 10.94
C GLY A 133 -5.36 8.05 12.32
N ASP A 134 -5.80 7.25 13.30
CA ASP A 134 -5.99 7.62 14.70
C ASP A 134 -4.70 7.97 15.44
N GLN A 135 -3.53 7.53 14.94
CA GLN A 135 -2.23 7.91 15.49
C GLN A 135 -1.66 9.22 14.91
N ASN A 136 -2.39 9.90 14.01
CA ASN A 136 -1.97 11.16 13.37
C ASN A 136 -0.63 11.07 12.64
N PRO A 137 -0.41 10.13 11.69
CA PRO A 137 0.83 10.07 10.93
C PRO A 137 1.14 11.40 10.23
N ARG A 138 2.41 11.76 10.17
CA ARG A 138 2.90 12.91 9.41
C ARG A 138 2.75 12.68 7.90
N ARG A 139 3.13 11.47 7.47
CA ARG A 139 3.19 11.05 6.08
C ARG A 139 3.07 9.53 5.97
N ILE A 140 2.27 9.08 5.01
CA ILE A 140 2.14 7.69 4.61
C ILE A 140 2.60 7.56 3.17
N VAL A 141 3.51 6.61 2.91
CA VAL A 141 3.95 6.25 1.56
C VAL A 141 3.46 4.83 1.25
N THR A 142 2.53 4.68 0.32
CA THR A 142 2.00 3.38 -0.07
C THR A 142 2.68 2.92 -1.36
N LEU A 143 3.22 1.71 -1.35
CA LEU A 143 3.84 1.05 -2.49
C LEU A 143 2.89 -0.04 -3.00
N CYS A 144 2.42 0.11 -4.24
CA CYS A 144 1.40 -0.75 -4.84
C CYS A 144 1.98 -1.48 -6.05
N PRO A 145 2.62 -2.65 -5.86
CA PRO A 145 3.07 -3.49 -6.95
C PRO A 145 1.95 -3.81 -7.96
N THR A 146 2.24 -3.68 -9.25
CA THR A 146 1.34 -4.02 -10.34
C THR A 146 1.88 -5.22 -11.14
N LEU A 147 0.97 -6.02 -11.70
CA LEU A 147 1.31 -7.01 -12.72
C LEU A 147 1.48 -6.33 -14.09
N GLY A 148 2.21 -7.01 -14.99
CA GLY A 148 2.40 -6.56 -16.37
C GLY A 148 3.84 -6.13 -16.67
N GLU A 149 3.99 -5.40 -17.76
CA GLU A 149 5.29 -4.91 -18.21
C GLU A 149 5.80 -3.76 -17.33
N ASP A 150 7.12 -3.69 -17.18
CA ASP A 150 7.78 -2.64 -16.43
C ASP A 150 7.82 -1.34 -17.26
N THR A 151 6.91 -0.42 -16.94
CA THR A 151 6.82 0.92 -17.54
C THR A 151 7.32 2.02 -16.61
N GLY A 152 8.02 1.66 -15.53
CA GLY A 152 8.46 2.57 -14.48
C GLY A 152 7.46 2.70 -13.33
N VAL A 153 7.64 3.74 -12.52
CA VAL A 153 6.82 4.03 -11.33
C VAL A 153 6.00 5.28 -11.56
N THR A 154 4.70 5.22 -11.31
CA THR A 154 3.81 6.38 -11.26
C THR A 154 3.61 6.82 -9.82
N ALA A 155 3.39 8.12 -9.60
CA ALA A 155 3.18 8.68 -8.28
C ALA A 155 1.91 9.54 -8.21
N GLN A 156 1.24 9.46 -7.08
CA GLN A 156 0.13 10.32 -6.71
C GLN A 156 0.36 10.89 -5.32
N VAL A 157 -0.03 12.13 -5.11
CA VAL A 157 -0.05 12.76 -3.78
C VAL A 157 -1.45 13.23 -3.40
N SER A 158 -1.76 13.15 -2.11
CA SER A 158 -3.01 13.66 -1.53
C SER A 158 -2.82 14.04 -0.06
N ALA A 159 -3.80 14.76 0.50
CA ALA A 159 -3.77 15.18 1.90
C ALA A 159 -5.18 15.22 2.51
N TYR A 160 -5.32 14.64 3.70
CA TYR A 160 -6.60 14.51 4.40
C TYR A 160 -6.47 14.77 5.89
N CYS A 161 -7.55 15.29 6.50
CA CYS A 161 -7.64 15.55 7.94
C CYS A 161 -8.86 14.85 8.55
N PRO A 162 -8.72 14.04 9.62
CA PRO A 162 -9.87 13.54 10.36
C PRO A 162 -10.62 14.66 11.09
N VAL A 163 -11.92 14.80 10.81
CA VAL A 163 -12.81 15.85 11.36
C VAL A 163 -12.99 15.73 12.87
N GLN A 164 -12.90 14.51 13.44
CA GLN A 164 -13.14 14.28 14.87
C GLN A 164 -11.99 14.69 15.79
N LYS A 165 -10.79 14.96 15.24
CA LYS A 165 -9.60 15.29 16.04
C LYS A 165 -9.37 16.79 16.13
N ASN A 166 -10.40 17.51 16.53
CA ASN A 166 -10.34 18.93 16.74
C ASN A 166 -9.64 19.23 18.08
N ILE A 167 -8.31 19.12 18.13
CA ILE A 167 -7.53 19.50 19.32
C ILE A 167 -7.40 21.02 19.30
N GLY A 168 -8.25 21.70 20.09
CA GLY A 168 -8.16 23.14 20.28
C GLY A 168 -8.50 23.99 19.05
N GLY A 169 -9.28 23.48 18.09
CA GLY A 169 -9.64 24.19 16.86
C GLY A 169 -8.78 23.84 15.64
N ASN A 170 -7.74 23.03 15.81
CA ASN A 170 -6.80 22.68 14.73
C ASN A 170 -7.08 21.29 14.16
N LEU A 171 -6.91 21.17 12.85
CA LEU A 171 -6.99 19.89 12.12
C LEU A 171 -5.58 19.36 11.86
N LEU A 172 -5.27 18.18 12.39
CA LEU A 172 -4.04 17.45 12.09
C LEU A 172 -4.22 16.66 10.81
N CYS A 173 -3.41 16.93 9.80
CA CYS A 173 -3.61 16.43 8.46
C CYS A 173 -2.41 15.60 8.01
N CYS A 174 -2.68 14.45 7.38
CA CYS A 174 -1.64 13.52 6.91
C CYS A 174 -1.43 13.67 5.40
N GLU A 175 -0.16 13.56 5.00
CA GLU A 175 0.25 13.45 3.60
C GLU A 175 0.19 11.99 3.16
N TYR A 176 -0.32 11.73 1.97
CA TYR A 176 -0.37 10.41 1.38
C TYR A 176 0.34 10.46 0.04
N ILE A 177 1.33 9.57 -0.13
CA ILE A 177 2.07 9.37 -1.36
C ILE A 177 1.80 7.94 -1.80
N THR A 178 1.32 7.74 -3.02
CA THR A 178 1.06 6.41 -3.56
C THR A 178 1.94 6.19 -4.77
N LEU A 179 2.79 5.16 -4.72
CA LEU A 179 3.67 4.76 -5.80
C LEU A 179 3.17 3.45 -6.39
N ARG A 180 3.01 3.40 -7.72
CA ARG A 180 2.56 2.19 -8.43
C ARG A 180 3.56 1.81 -9.51
N GLY A 181 3.80 0.52 -9.68
CA GLY A 181 4.71 -0.01 -10.68
C GLY A 181 4.94 -1.49 -10.44
N THR A 182 5.65 -2.17 -11.34
CA THR A 182 6.01 -3.58 -11.13
C THR A 182 6.90 -3.73 -9.88
N LYS A 183 7.03 -4.96 -9.37
CA LYS A 183 7.96 -5.22 -8.24
C LYS A 183 9.37 -4.72 -8.56
N GLN A 184 9.85 -4.99 -9.78
CA GLN A 184 11.16 -4.53 -10.26
C GLN A 184 11.25 -3.00 -10.36
N ALA A 185 10.17 -2.32 -10.78
CA ALA A 185 10.13 -0.86 -10.82
C ALA A 185 10.22 -0.25 -9.42
N LEU A 186 9.47 -0.81 -8.47
CA LEU A 186 9.47 -0.36 -7.09
C LEU A 186 10.81 -0.64 -6.38
N ASP A 187 11.48 -1.74 -6.71
CA ASP A 187 12.82 -2.02 -6.20
C ASP A 187 13.83 -0.91 -6.56
N ARG A 188 13.67 -0.24 -7.71
CA ARG A 188 14.56 0.86 -8.14
C ARG A 188 14.33 2.18 -7.41
N VAL A 189 13.22 2.34 -6.68
CA VAL A 189 12.89 3.59 -5.98
C VAL A 189 13.03 3.50 -4.45
N GLY A 190 13.67 2.45 -3.93
CA GLY A 190 13.86 2.27 -2.48
C GLY A 190 14.53 3.47 -1.78
N ASP A 191 15.54 4.07 -2.41
CA ASP A 191 16.22 5.26 -1.88
C ASP A 191 15.32 6.50 -1.89
N LEU A 192 14.50 6.66 -2.93
CA LEU A 192 13.49 7.72 -3.00
C LEU A 192 12.44 7.54 -1.88
N VAL A 193 11.95 6.32 -1.67
CA VAL A 193 10.99 6.05 -0.58
C VAL A 193 11.62 6.37 0.78
N THR A 194 12.91 6.06 0.94
CA THR A 194 13.66 6.39 2.15
C THR A 194 13.81 7.89 2.35
N SER A 195 14.08 8.66 1.29
CA SER A 195 14.18 10.12 1.38
C SER A 195 12.84 10.81 1.66
N LEU A 196 11.73 10.22 1.21
CA LEU A 196 10.38 10.68 1.52
C LEU A 196 9.98 10.44 2.98
N MET A 197 10.69 9.57 3.72
CA MET A 197 10.52 9.44 5.17
C MET A 197 11.33 10.52 5.89
N MET A 198 10.67 11.34 6.70
CA MET A 198 11.33 12.43 7.44
C MET A 198 12.40 11.88 8.40
N PRO A 199 13.65 12.39 8.34
CA PRO A 199 14.77 11.83 9.08
C PRO A 199 14.60 11.91 10.60
N ASP A 200 13.93 12.95 11.09
CA ASP A 200 13.76 13.25 12.52
C ASP A 200 12.54 12.59 13.15
N LEU A 201 11.75 11.84 12.37
CA LEU A 201 10.55 11.17 12.86
C LEU A 201 10.77 9.65 12.93
N PRO A 202 10.12 8.95 13.88
CA PRO A 202 9.99 7.50 13.84
C PRO A 202 9.44 7.01 12.48
N LYS A 203 10.01 5.92 11.97
CA LYS A 203 9.72 5.35 10.66
C LYS A 203 9.22 3.93 10.83
N PHE A 204 8.04 3.65 10.31
CA PHE A 204 7.43 2.33 10.34
C PHE A 204 7.27 1.79 8.92
N VAL A 205 7.43 0.49 8.75
CA VAL A 205 7.13 -0.20 7.50
C VAL A 205 6.06 -1.25 7.79
N TRP A 206 4.90 -1.16 7.16
CA TRP A 206 3.90 -2.23 7.17
C TRP A 206 3.97 -3.02 5.88
N TRP A 207 4.50 -4.23 6.00
CA TRP A 207 4.71 -5.14 4.89
C TRP A 207 3.54 -6.14 4.80
N LYS A 208 2.55 -5.87 3.95
CA LYS A 208 1.35 -6.72 3.78
C LYS A 208 1.59 -7.88 2.80
N ALA A 209 2.67 -8.61 3.05
CA ALA A 209 3.05 -9.84 2.36
C ALA A 209 3.99 -10.66 3.23
N THR A 210 4.30 -11.88 2.79
CA THR A 210 5.47 -12.60 3.32
C THR A 210 6.73 -11.80 2.97
N PRO A 211 7.54 -11.39 3.97
CA PRO A 211 8.82 -10.73 3.71
C PRO A 211 9.75 -11.64 2.90
N ASN A 212 10.33 -11.09 1.83
CA ASN A 212 11.38 -11.76 1.07
C ASN A 212 12.72 -11.07 1.39
N PRO A 213 13.62 -11.72 2.15
CA PRO A 213 14.92 -11.16 2.49
C PRO A 213 15.74 -10.77 1.28
N GLU A 214 15.55 -11.42 0.13
CA GLU A 214 16.31 -11.15 -1.09
C GLU A 214 15.75 -9.99 -1.91
N GLN A 215 14.58 -9.46 -1.55
CA GLN A 215 14.03 -8.31 -2.24
C GLN A 215 14.73 -7.03 -1.79
N GLU A 216 15.40 -6.36 -2.73
CA GLU A 216 16.18 -5.15 -2.43
C GLU A 216 15.33 -4.04 -1.80
N LEU A 217 14.10 -3.82 -2.27
CA LEU A 217 13.19 -2.86 -1.62
C LEU A 217 12.96 -3.19 -0.15
N PHE A 218 12.74 -4.46 0.18
CA PHE A 218 12.53 -4.88 1.56
C PHE A 218 13.80 -4.64 2.39
N LYS A 219 14.98 -5.00 1.88
CA LYS A 219 16.27 -4.75 2.55
C LYS A 219 16.47 -3.26 2.83
N THR A 220 16.28 -2.41 1.83
CA THR A 220 16.45 -0.95 1.95
C THR A 220 15.50 -0.38 2.99
N LEU A 221 14.21 -0.75 2.95
CA LEU A 221 13.23 -0.25 3.91
C LEU A 221 13.47 -0.79 5.33
N ALA A 222 13.84 -2.07 5.46
CA ALA A 222 14.16 -2.69 6.74
C ALA A 222 15.35 -2.00 7.42
N ALA A 223 16.40 -1.69 6.67
CA ALA A 223 17.59 -1.01 7.17
C ALA A 223 17.35 0.46 7.56
N ASN A 224 16.31 1.09 7.01
CA ASN A 224 16.04 2.52 7.19
C ASN A 224 14.79 2.83 8.02
N CYS A 225 14.19 1.83 8.68
CA CYS A 225 13.03 2.01 9.55
C CYS A 225 13.30 1.58 11.00
N ASN A 226 12.49 2.09 11.93
CA ASN A 226 12.57 1.73 13.35
C ASN A 226 11.83 0.43 13.66
N CYS A 227 10.80 0.11 12.89
CA CYS A 227 9.94 -1.04 13.14
C CYS A 227 9.28 -1.53 11.85
N ILE A 228 9.32 -2.85 11.64
CA ILE A 228 8.59 -3.54 10.58
C ILE A 228 7.39 -4.24 11.19
N VAL A 229 6.21 -3.93 10.67
CA VAL A 229 4.94 -4.58 10.95
C VAL A 229 4.65 -5.56 9.82
N VAL A 230 4.37 -6.80 10.16
CA VAL A 230 3.97 -7.86 9.22
C VAL A 230 2.61 -8.39 9.62
N ASP A 231 1.84 -8.87 8.65
CA ASP A 231 0.55 -9.50 8.92
C ASP A 231 0.66 -11.00 8.63
N SER A 232 0.66 -11.81 9.70
CA SER A 232 0.81 -13.26 9.61
C SER A 232 -0.37 -13.95 8.94
N SER A 233 -1.52 -13.27 8.75
CA SER A 233 -2.65 -13.80 8.00
C SER A 233 -2.34 -13.99 6.50
N TYR A 234 -1.31 -13.31 6.00
CA TYR A 234 -0.80 -13.48 4.63
C TYR A 234 0.26 -14.59 4.51
N PHE A 235 0.70 -15.20 5.61
CA PHE A 235 1.72 -16.24 5.57
C PHE A 235 1.12 -17.56 5.11
N SER A 236 1.75 -18.18 4.11
CA SER A 236 1.42 -19.52 3.65
C SER A 236 1.71 -20.59 4.71
N ASP A 237 2.77 -20.39 5.49
CA ASP A 237 3.17 -21.19 6.64
C ASP A 237 3.60 -20.23 7.75
N ALA A 238 2.70 -19.93 8.68
CA ALA A 238 2.94 -18.87 9.65
C ALA A 238 4.15 -19.15 10.55
N GLU A 239 4.40 -20.41 10.92
CA GLU A 239 5.52 -20.77 11.79
C GLU A 239 6.86 -20.61 11.06
N ALA A 240 6.97 -21.23 9.88
CA ALA A 240 8.20 -21.15 9.09
C ALA A 240 8.52 -19.71 8.69
N GLU A 241 7.53 -18.90 8.31
CA GLU A 241 7.74 -17.49 7.95
C GLU A 241 8.09 -16.63 9.17
N LEU A 242 7.52 -16.87 10.35
CA LEU A 242 7.91 -16.15 11.57
C LEU A 242 9.35 -16.48 12.00
N LEU A 243 9.79 -17.73 11.85
CA LEU A 243 11.17 -18.12 12.12
C LEU A 243 12.16 -17.41 11.18
N LYS A 244 11.85 -17.34 9.88
CA LYS A 244 12.66 -16.57 8.93
C LYS A 244 12.74 -15.10 9.32
N ILE A 245 11.63 -14.49 9.76
CA ILE A 245 11.60 -13.08 10.19
C ILE A 245 12.45 -12.88 11.44
N HIS A 246 12.46 -13.83 12.38
CA HIS A 246 13.34 -13.78 13.55
C HIS A 246 14.82 -13.78 13.15
N ASP A 247 15.22 -14.63 12.20
CA ASP A 247 16.60 -14.69 11.71
C ASP A 247 17.04 -13.38 11.04
N LEU A 248 16.12 -12.63 10.44
CA LEU A 248 16.41 -11.30 9.88
C LEU A 248 16.72 -10.26 10.95
N GLN A 249 16.19 -10.40 12.16
CA GLN A 249 16.48 -9.52 13.30
C GLN A 249 17.82 -9.86 13.97
N GLY A 250 18.30 -11.10 13.84
CA GLY A 250 19.55 -11.58 14.45
C GLY A 250 20.84 -11.19 13.71
N ASN A 251 20.74 -10.70 12.47
CA ASN A 251 21.87 -10.32 11.63
C ASN A 251 22.01 -8.79 11.42
N GLY A 252 21.22 -7.98 12.14
CA GLY A 252 21.25 -6.51 12.11
C GLY A 252 22.06 -5.90 13.25
#